data_AF-A0A7C7G884-F1
#
_entry.id   AF-A0A7C7G884-F1
#
_cell.length_a   1.000
_cell.length_b   1.000
_cell.length_c   1.000
_cell.angle_alpha   90.00
_cell.angle_beta   90.00
_cell.angle_gamma   90.00
#
_symmetry.space_group_name_H-M   'P 1'
#
loop_
_entity.id
_entity.type
_entity.pdbx_description
1 polymer ?
#
loop_
_entity_poly.entity_id
_entity_poly.type
_entity_poly.pdbx_seq_one_letter_code
_entity_poly.pdbx_strand_id
1 'polypeptide(L)'
;MKKIVITGGIVAAIIALHFGFAERGLTYAGGPPTAKTGSPGDGANCTSCHAATAQQTPGLITSNVPLAGYSSDSTYTFSVSISAPGKSKFGFQASPQTLAGGKMGTLIATNSITTQLAGAGKYIHHRTAGTSGIDGRTWTFDWIPPPSGSGDLAFYTAVNVTNSNNTSSGDITHVSSLLVIENPANAPATSASNDVATVVENGNVIIDVQDNDVSNTGNPLTTAIVTQPLNGFAIVLNGDSIHYVPGAGFSGSDTIVYSICDNATPALCDTALVLITVTPAVGIVHSDEPVKIKTYPNPASCGLIIVN
;
A
#
# COMPACT_ATOMS: atom_id res chain seq x y z
N MET A 1 75.24 -10.19 -64.31
CA MET A 1 74.13 -9.45 -64.97
C MET A 1 72.85 -10.25 -64.81
N LYS A 2 71.73 -9.56 -64.63
CA LYS A 2 70.36 -10.04 -64.33
C LYS A 2 70.11 -10.48 -62.88
N LYS A 3 69.65 -9.49 -62.09
CA LYS A 3 68.89 -9.65 -60.85
C LYS A 3 67.56 -10.35 -61.20
N ILE A 4 67.21 -11.42 -60.47
CA ILE A 4 65.84 -11.93 -60.40
C ILE A 4 65.43 -11.81 -58.94
N VAL A 5 64.52 -10.88 -58.68
CA VAL A 5 63.85 -10.68 -57.40
C VAL A 5 62.63 -11.59 -57.43
N ILE A 6 62.59 -12.61 -56.58
CA ILE A 6 61.39 -13.42 -56.34
C ILE A 6 60.79 -12.90 -55.04
N THR A 7 59.82 -11.99 -55.17
CA THR A 7 58.91 -11.61 -54.08
C THR A 7 57.99 -12.80 -53.81
N GLY A 8 58.33 -13.60 -52.80
CA GLY A 8 57.43 -14.59 -52.22
C GLY A 8 56.35 -13.89 -51.41
N GLY A 9 55.19 -13.66 -52.03
CA GLY A 9 53.97 -13.27 -51.32
C GLY A 9 53.46 -14.46 -50.53
N ILE A 10 53.66 -14.45 -49.21
CA ILE A 10 52.93 -15.33 -48.29
C ILE A 10 51.49 -14.82 -48.28
N VAL A 11 50.59 -15.52 -48.98
CA VAL A 11 49.16 -15.40 -48.74
C VAL A 11 48.89 -16.09 -47.41
N ALA A 12 48.98 -15.33 -46.31
CA ALA A 12 48.38 -15.75 -45.05
C ALA A 12 46.87 -15.73 -45.27
N ALA A 13 46.29 -16.91 -45.51
CA ALA A 13 44.85 -17.09 -45.39
C ALA A 13 44.51 -16.79 -43.93
N ILE A 14 44.06 -15.57 -43.65
CA ILE A 14 43.34 -15.25 -42.43
C ILE A 14 42.05 -16.06 -42.53
N ILE A 15 42.09 -17.29 -42.01
CA ILE A 15 40.88 -17.97 -41.55
C ILE A 15 40.44 -17.10 -40.38
N ALA A 16 39.64 -16.08 -40.69
CA ALA A 16 38.75 -15.51 -39.73
C ALA A 16 37.83 -16.66 -39.34
N LEU A 17 38.22 -17.38 -38.28
CA LEU A 17 37.31 -18.07 -37.40
C LEU A 17 36.35 -16.98 -36.92
N HIS A 18 35.35 -16.73 -37.78
CA HIS A 18 34.10 -16.16 -37.38
C HIS A 18 33.58 -17.20 -36.40
N PHE A 19 33.91 -17.01 -35.13
CA PHE A 19 32.93 -17.22 -34.09
C PHE A 19 31.82 -16.23 -34.41
N GLY A 20 31.00 -16.60 -35.42
CA GLY A 20 29.62 -16.26 -35.41
C GLY A 20 29.12 -16.84 -34.10
N PHE A 21 29.13 -16.01 -33.07
CA PHE A 21 27.99 -15.96 -32.20
C PHE A 21 26.84 -15.72 -33.16
N ALA A 22 26.28 -16.81 -33.69
CA ALA A 22 24.87 -16.82 -33.98
C ALA A 22 24.27 -16.25 -32.69
N GLU A 23 23.70 -15.06 -32.77
CA GLU A 23 22.67 -14.64 -31.85
C GLU A 23 21.58 -15.70 -32.00
N ARG A 24 21.79 -16.84 -31.33
CA ARG A 24 20.79 -17.87 -31.15
C ARG A 24 19.70 -17.09 -30.44
N GLY A 25 18.59 -16.84 -31.14
CA GLY A 25 17.46 -16.12 -30.60
C GLY A 25 17.27 -16.59 -29.16
N LEU A 26 17.43 -15.66 -28.22
CA LEU A 26 17.36 -15.92 -26.80
C LEU A 26 15.90 -16.27 -26.47
N THR A 27 15.47 -17.46 -26.86
CA THR A 27 14.22 -18.03 -26.37
C THR A 27 14.48 -18.29 -24.90
N TYR A 28 14.08 -17.36 -24.05
CA TYR A 28 14.05 -17.51 -22.60
C TYR A 28 12.99 -18.54 -22.24
N ALA A 29 13.18 -19.79 -22.68
CA ALA A 29 12.25 -20.88 -22.43
C ALA A 29 12.14 -21.16 -20.93
N GLY A 30 13.21 -20.88 -20.18
CA GLY A 30 13.22 -20.87 -18.72
C GLY A 30 12.54 -19.65 -18.08
N GLY A 31 11.91 -18.76 -18.86
CA GLY A 31 11.17 -17.58 -18.37
C GLY A 31 11.86 -16.24 -18.68
N PRO A 32 11.09 -15.17 -18.91
CA PRO A 32 11.61 -13.86 -19.29
C PRO A 32 12.33 -13.17 -18.12
N PRO A 33 13.20 -12.17 -18.40
CA PRO A 33 13.65 -11.25 -17.36
C PRO A 33 12.48 -10.62 -16.60
N THR A 34 12.72 -10.20 -15.36
CA THR A 34 11.72 -9.46 -14.57
C THR A 34 11.35 -8.12 -15.22
N ALA A 35 10.21 -7.54 -14.81
CA ALA A 35 9.71 -6.26 -15.28
C ALA A 35 9.36 -6.23 -16.79
N LYS A 36 8.65 -7.25 -17.25
CA LYS A 36 8.17 -7.39 -18.63
C LYS A 36 6.65 -7.52 -18.71
N THR A 37 5.93 -7.10 -17.69
CA THR A 37 4.46 -7.22 -17.64
C THR A 37 3.73 -6.18 -18.49
N GLY A 38 4.42 -5.13 -18.93
CA GLY A 38 3.80 -3.98 -19.59
C GLY A 38 3.07 -3.02 -18.64
N SER A 39 3.27 -3.16 -17.32
CA SER A 39 2.77 -2.19 -16.37
C SER A 39 3.47 -0.83 -16.51
N PRO A 40 2.82 0.27 -16.07
CA PRO A 40 3.48 1.56 -15.95
C PRO A 40 4.74 1.51 -15.08
N GLY A 41 4.70 0.77 -13.97
CA GLY A 41 5.82 0.64 -13.03
C GLY A 41 7.01 -0.16 -13.55
N ASP A 42 6.81 -1.06 -14.51
CA ASP A 42 7.90 -1.82 -15.14
C ASP A 42 8.56 -1.02 -16.27
N GLY A 43 7.83 -0.07 -16.87
CA GLY A 43 8.30 0.74 -18.00
C GLY A 43 8.65 -0.05 -19.27
N ALA A 44 8.40 -1.37 -19.26
CA ALA A 44 8.77 -2.29 -20.32
C ALA A 44 7.83 -3.50 -20.40
N ASN A 45 7.81 -4.10 -21.58
CA ASN A 45 7.19 -5.39 -21.86
C ASN A 45 8.14 -6.22 -22.74
N CYS A 46 7.63 -7.33 -23.26
CA CYS A 46 8.39 -8.24 -24.10
C CYS A 46 8.87 -7.63 -25.44
N THR A 47 8.38 -6.46 -25.87
CA THR A 47 8.73 -5.87 -27.18
C THR A 47 10.19 -5.42 -27.28
N SER A 48 10.85 -5.18 -26.14
CA SER A 48 12.30 -4.97 -26.11
C SER A 48 13.11 -6.17 -26.63
N CYS A 49 12.53 -7.38 -26.59
CA CYS A 49 13.14 -8.61 -27.06
C CYS A 49 12.38 -9.26 -28.24
N HIS A 50 11.20 -8.73 -28.61
CA HIS A 50 10.33 -9.23 -29.69
C HIS A 50 9.90 -8.07 -30.58
N ALA A 51 10.16 -8.17 -31.89
CA ALA A 51 10.16 -7.04 -32.82
C ALA A 51 8.74 -6.58 -33.26
N ALA A 52 7.84 -6.31 -32.32
CA ALA A 52 6.49 -5.81 -32.59
C ALA A 52 6.06 -4.77 -31.55
N THR A 53 5.11 -3.91 -31.89
CA THR A 53 4.35 -3.13 -30.90
C THR A 53 3.45 -4.10 -30.12
N ALA A 54 3.34 -3.91 -28.80
CA ALA A 54 2.48 -4.77 -27.99
C ALA A 54 0.99 -4.51 -28.31
N GLN A 55 0.23 -5.58 -28.51
CA GLN A 55 -1.21 -5.54 -28.74
C GLN A 55 -1.98 -5.58 -27.43
N GLN A 56 -2.86 -4.62 -27.20
CA GLN A 56 -3.81 -4.67 -26.07
C GLN A 56 -4.84 -5.77 -26.31
N THR A 57 -4.97 -6.69 -25.35
CA THR A 57 -5.85 -7.85 -25.45
C THR A 57 -6.66 -7.98 -24.16
N PRO A 58 -7.80 -7.28 -24.02
CA PRO A 58 -8.63 -7.35 -22.82
C PRO A 58 -9.07 -8.79 -22.51
N GLY A 59 -9.12 -9.13 -21.22
CA GLY A 59 -9.53 -10.47 -20.77
C GLY A 59 -8.46 -11.56 -20.85
N LEU A 60 -7.22 -11.20 -21.22
CA LEU A 60 -6.07 -12.11 -21.21
C LEU A 60 -5.77 -12.68 -19.82
N ILE A 61 -6.11 -11.94 -18.77
CA ILE A 61 -6.02 -12.34 -17.37
C ILE A 61 -7.40 -12.25 -16.71
N THR A 62 -7.76 -13.30 -15.97
CA THR A 62 -8.99 -13.40 -15.18
C THR A 62 -8.67 -13.93 -13.78
N SER A 63 -9.64 -13.82 -12.87
CA SER A 63 -9.49 -14.29 -11.49
C SER A 63 -10.81 -14.75 -10.90
N ASN A 64 -10.74 -15.48 -9.80
CA ASN A 64 -11.89 -15.76 -8.94
C ASN A 64 -12.10 -14.71 -7.82
N VAL A 65 -11.40 -13.57 -7.85
CA VAL A 65 -11.68 -12.45 -6.93
C VAL A 65 -13.15 -12.02 -7.10
N PRO A 66 -13.95 -11.98 -6.02
CA PRO A 66 -15.34 -11.53 -6.08
C PRO A 66 -15.45 -10.12 -6.64
N LEU A 67 -16.61 -9.80 -7.24
CA LEU A 67 -16.91 -8.43 -7.68
C LEU A 67 -16.89 -7.41 -6.53
N ALA A 68 -17.14 -7.87 -5.30
CA ALA A 68 -17.04 -7.04 -4.09
C ALA A 68 -15.60 -6.71 -3.70
N GLY A 69 -14.59 -7.38 -4.27
CA GLY A 69 -13.18 -7.16 -3.98
C GLY A 69 -12.48 -8.30 -3.23
N TYR A 70 -11.21 -8.11 -2.96
CA TYR A 70 -10.36 -9.07 -2.24
C TYR A 70 -10.33 -8.84 -0.73
N SER A 71 -10.04 -9.91 0.03
CA SER A 71 -9.80 -9.91 1.49
C SER A 71 -8.35 -10.30 1.78
N SER A 72 -7.68 -9.62 2.71
CA SER A 72 -6.26 -9.85 3.05
C SER A 72 -5.95 -11.24 3.65
N ASP A 73 -6.98 -11.95 4.12
CA ASP A 73 -6.90 -13.30 4.70
C ASP A 73 -7.20 -14.43 3.70
N SER A 74 -7.52 -14.08 2.46
CA SER A 74 -8.00 -15.02 1.44
C SER A 74 -6.91 -15.34 0.42
N THR A 75 -7.09 -16.43 -0.34
CA THR A 75 -6.24 -16.78 -1.47
C THR A 75 -7.10 -16.83 -2.74
N TYR A 76 -6.63 -16.17 -3.79
CA TYR A 76 -7.33 -16.08 -5.07
C TYR A 76 -6.52 -16.69 -6.20
N THR A 77 -7.20 -17.38 -7.10
CA THR A 77 -6.61 -17.99 -8.29
C THR A 77 -6.79 -17.06 -9.48
N PHE A 78 -5.71 -16.87 -10.22
CA PHE A 78 -5.66 -16.15 -11.48
C PHE A 78 -5.36 -17.09 -12.63
N SER A 79 -5.91 -16.76 -13.79
CA SER A 79 -5.69 -17.48 -15.05
C SER A 79 -5.27 -16.50 -16.13
N VAL A 80 -4.13 -16.77 -16.77
CA VAL A 80 -3.69 -16.06 -17.98
C VAL A 80 -3.94 -16.99 -19.16
N SER A 81 -4.81 -16.60 -20.08
CA SER A 81 -5.26 -17.45 -21.20
C SER A 81 -5.25 -16.72 -22.53
N ILE A 82 -4.57 -17.29 -23.53
CA ILE A 82 -4.51 -16.78 -24.90
C ILE A 82 -5.01 -17.85 -25.88
N SER A 83 -5.81 -17.43 -26.87
CA SER A 83 -6.15 -18.22 -28.06
C SER A 83 -5.38 -17.67 -29.26
N ALA A 84 -4.64 -18.53 -29.94
CA ALA A 84 -3.87 -18.19 -31.13
C ALA A 84 -3.79 -19.42 -32.07
N PRO A 85 -4.77 -19.59 -32.97
CA PRO A 85 -4.80 -20.71 -33.90
C PRO A 85 -3.52 -20.84 -34.74
N GLY A 86 -3.04 -22.07 -34.91
CA GLY A 86 -1.82 -22.40 -35.63
C GLY A 86 -0.52 -22.11 -34.86
N LYS A 87 -0.61 -21.74 -33.57
CA LYS A 87 0.56 -21.44 -32.72
C LYS A 87 0.77 -22.53 -31.67
N SER A 88 2.03 -22.79 -31.36
CA SER A 88 2.40 -23.90 -30.46
C SER A 88 3.34 -23.51 -29.32
N LYS A 89 3.82 -22.26 -29.31
CA LYS A 89 4.82 -21.79 -28.36
C LYS A 89 4.48 -20.40 -27.85
N PHE A 90 4.45 -20.29 -26.53
CA PHE A 90 3.93 -19.17 -25.79
C PHE A 90 4.80 -18.86 -24.57
N GLY A 91 4.73 -17.64 -24.07
CA GLY A 91 5.30 -17.26 -22.79
C GLY A 91 4.47 -16.16 -22.13
N PHE A 92 4.52 -16.06 -20.81
CA PHE A 92 3.90 -14.96 -20.08
C PHE A 92 4.78 -14.47 -18.94
N GLN A 93 4.47 -13.26 -18.46
CA GLN A 93 4.82 -12.77 -17.13
C GLN A 93 3.67 -11.92 -16.58
N ALA A 94 3.35 -12.07 -15.30
CA ALA A 94 2.35 -11.28 -14.61
C ALA A 94 2.86 -10.75 -13.26
N SER A 95 2.27 -9.63 -12.79
CA SER A 95 2.56 -9.06 -11.49
C SER A 95 1.42 -8.16 -10.98
N PRO A 96 1.02 -8.28 -9.69
CA PRO A 96 0.13 -7.34 -9.01
C PRO A 96 0.87 -6.05 -8.66
N GLN A 97 0.31 -4.91 -9.05
CA GLN A 97 0.92 -3.60 -8.81
C GLN A 97 -0.10 -2.54 -8.38
N THR A 98 0.33 -1.59 -7.56
CA THR A 98 -0.38 -0.31 -7.40
C THR A 98 -0.32 0.50 -8.70
N LEU A 99 -1.15 1.54 -8.83
CA LEU A 99 -1.08 2.46 -9.97
C LEU A 99 0.28 3.16 -10.09
N ALA A 100 0.99 3.34 -8.97
CA ALA A 100 2.35 3.88 -8.91
C ALA A 100 3.45 2.83 -9.19
N GLY A 101 3.09 1.56 -9.44
CA GLY A 101 4.04 0.50 -9.79
C GLY A 101 4.60 -0.32 -8.61
N GLY A 102 4.13 -0.07 -7.39
CA GLY A 102 4.52 -0.84 -6.19
C GLY A 102 4.00 -2.27 -6.26
N LYS A 103 4.86 -3.27 -5.97
CA LYS A 103 4.53 -4.70 -6.14
C LYS A 103 3.91 -5.31 -4.87
N MET A 104 2.62 -5.66 -4.94
CA MET A 104 1.81 -5.94 -3.74
C MET A 104 1.37 -7.39 -3.58
N GLY A 105 1.21 -7.82 -2.34
CA GLY A 105 0.83 -9.19 -2.00
C GLY A 105 1.91 -10.24 -2.32
N THR A 106 1.50 -11.50 -2.26
CA THR A 106 2.36 -12.68 -2.39
C THR A 106 1.85 -13.58 -3.49
N LEU A 107 2.67 -13.82 -4.51
CA LEU A 107 2.37 -14.74 -5.61
C LEU A 107 2.76 -16.18 -5.25
N ILE A 108 1.96 -17.14 -5.71
CA ILE A 108 2.17 -18.57 -5.49
C ILE A 108 2.12 -19.30 -6.84
N ALA A 109 3.21 -19.97 -7.20
CA ALA A 109 3.26 -20.85 -8.37
C ALA A 109 2.59 -22.20 -8.04
N THR A 110 1.29 -22.31 -8.31
CA THR A 110 0.49 -23.52 -8.01
C THR A 110 0.88 -24.72 -8.86
N ASN A 111 1.35 -24.49 -10.09
CA ASN A 111 1.90 -25.53 -10.96
C ASN A 111 3.38 -25.27 -11.22
N SER A 112 4.23 -25.75 -10.31
CA SER A 112 5.68 -25.60 -10.39
C SER A 112 6.31 -26.30 -11.60
N ILE A 113 5.57 -27.10 -12.38
CA ILE A 113 6.08 -27.64 -13.64
C ILE A 113 6.02 -26.57 -14.74
N THR A 114 4.96 -25.78 -14.75
CA THR A 114 4.66 -24.85 -15.85
C THR A 114 4.86 -23.38 -15.51
N THR A 115 4.88 -23.02 -14.23
CA THR A 115 5.07 -21.64 -13.72
C THR A 115 6.14 -21.57 -12.63
N GLN A 116 6.67 -20.37 -12.42
CA GLN A 116 7.66 -20.07 -11.38
C GLN A 116 7.67 -18.59 -11.01
N LEU A 117 8.25 -18.29 -9.85
CA LEU A 117 8.42 -16.93 -9.34
C LEU A 117 9.77 -16.34 -9.73
N ALA A 118 9.84 -15.02 -9.88
CA ALA A 118 11.07 -14.25 -10.06
C ALA A 118 11.01 -12.89 -9.36
N GLY A 119 12.16 -12.20 -9.32
CA GLY A 119 12.28 -10.86 -8.72
C GLY A 119 11.83 -10.83 -7.27
N ALA A 120 12.40 -11.70 -6.43
CA ALA A 120 12.01 -11.88 -5.03
C ALA A 120 10.52 -12.18 -4.83
N GLY A 121 9.91 -12.95 -5.74
CA GLY A 121 8.50 -13.33 -5.66
C GLY A 121 7.52 -12.28 -6.18
N LYS A 122 8.01 -11.18 -6.76
CA LYS A 122 7.17 -10.09 -7.27
C LYS A 122 6.67 -10.28 -8.70
N TYR A 123 7.17 -11.29 -9.40
CA TYR A 123 6.70 -11.68 -10.72
C TYR A 123 6.43 -13.18 -10.76
N ILE A 124 5.43 -13.58 -11.54
CA ILE A 124 5.20 -14.97 -11.91
C ILE A 124 5.29 -15.10 -13.43
N HIS A 125 5.93 -16.16 -13.90
CA HIS A 125 6.10 -16.43 -15.32
C HIS A 125 6.19 -17.92 -15.59
N HIS A 126 6.27 -18.28 -16.86
CA HIS A 126 6.37 -19.66 -17.31
C HIS A 126 7.73 -20.31 -16.99
N ARG A 127 7.72 -21.64 -16.94
CA ARG A 127 8.88 -22.53 -17.10
C ARG A 127 8.92 -23.08 -18.52
N THR A 128 9.99 -23.80 -18.87
CA THR A 128 10.15 -24.44 -20.19
C THR A 128 8.96 -25.32 -20.57
N ALA A 129 8.48 -26.16 -19.66
CA ALA A 129 7.29 -27.00 -19.89
C ALA A 129 5.98 -26.19 -19.97
N GLY A 130 6.00 -24.96 -19.45
CA GLY A 130 4.94 -23.99 -19.56
C GLY A 130 4.77 -23.37 -20.95
N THR A 131 5.76 -23.51 -21.84
CA THR A 131 5.77 -22.82 -23.15
C THR A 131 4.95 -23.49 -24.25
N SER A 132 4.75 -24.81 -24.16
CA SER A 132 4.11 -25.58 -25.24
C SER A 132 2.59 -25.51 -25.16
N GLY A 133 1.90 -25.22 -26.25
CA GLY A 133 0.44 -25.27 -26.35
C GLY A 133 0.00 -25.71 -27.74
N ILE A 134 -1.31 -25.85 -27.97
CA ILE A 134 -1.90 -26.06 -29.30
C ILE A 134 -3.01 -25.03 -29.42
N ASP A 135 -2.91 -24.17 -30.43
CA ASP A 135 -3.85 -23.08 -30.73
C ASP A 135 -4.10 -22.09 -29.57
N GLY A 136 -3.31 -22.18 -28.50
CA GLY A 136 -3.48 -21.37 -27.30
C GLY A 136 -2.74 -21.96 -26.10
N ARG A 137 -2.79 -21.22 -25.00
CA ARG A 137 -2.19 -21.62 -23.72
C ARG A 137 -2.88 -20.94 -22.55
N THR A 138 -2.96 -21.67 -21.44
CA THR A 138 -3.42 -21.17 -20.14
C THR A 138 -2.36 -21.45 -19.07
N TRP A 139 -2.12 -20.47 -18.20
CA TRP A 139 -1.34 -20.62 -16.98
C TRP A 139 -2.17 -20.18 -15.79
N THR A 140 -2.08 -20.92 -14.69
CA THR A 140 -2.73 -20.58 -13.43
C THR A 140 -1.70 -20.33 -12.33
N PHE A 141 -2.07 -19.46 -11.41
CA PHE A 141 -1.32 -19.18 -10.19
C PHE A 141 -2.24 -18.64 -9.12
N ASP A 142 -1.79 -18.70 -7.87
CA ASP A 142 -2.52 -18.15 -6.74
C ASP A 142 -1.86 -16.88 -6.23
N TRP A 143 -2.63 -16.08 -5.50
CA TRP A 143 -2.22 -14.84 -4.90
C TRP A 143 -2.86 -14.67 -3.52
N ILE A 144 -2.02 -14.32 -2.55
CA ILE A 144 -2.44 -13.83 -1.23
C ILE A 144 -2.36 -12.29 -1.28
N PRO A 145 -3.46 -11.57 -1.06
CA PRO A 145 -3.45 -10.11 -1.08
C PRO A 145 -2.53 -9.49 -0.02
N PRO A 146 -2.13 -8.22 -0.18
CA PRO A 146 -1.42 -7.50 0.87
C PRO A 146 -2.30 -7.28 2.11
N PRO A 147 -1.73 -6.78 3.22
CA PRO A 147 -2.52 -6.37 4.39
C PRO A 147 -3.66 -5.42 4.02
N SER A 148 -4.74 -5.48 4.79
CA SER A 148 -5.87 -4.57 4.64
C SER A 148 -5.42 -3.10 4.62
N GLY A 149 -6.03 -2.29 3.77
CA GLY A 149 -5.77 -0.85 3.64
C GLY A 149 -4.72 -0.54 2.57
N SER A 150 -4.36 -1.56 1.78
CA SER A 150 -3.44 -1.40 0.66
C SER A 150 -4.08 -0.71 -0.54
N GLY A 151 -5.41 -0.59 -0.58
CA GLY A 151 -6.18 0.01 -1.66
C GLY A 151 -6.20 -0.84 -2.93
N ASP A 152 -6.85 -0.33 -3.96
CA ASP A 152 -7.04 -1.04 -5.22
C ASP A 152 -5.73 -1.35 -5.95
N LEU A 153 -5.68 -2.52 -6.59
CA LEU A 153 -4.52 -3.00 -7.33
C LEU A 153 -4.88 -3.37 -8.76
N ALA A 154 -3.88 -3.45 -9.61
CA ALA A 154 -4.02 -4.01 -10.95
C ALA A 154 -3.02 -5.14 -11.16
N PHE A 155 -3.50 -6.26 -11.69
CA PHE A 155 -2.67 -7.31 -12.24
C PHE A 155 -2.33 -6.99 -13.68
N TYR A 156 -1.05 -6.74 -13.95
CA TYR A 156 -0.55 -6.54 -15.30
C TYR A 156 0.04 -7.84 -15.81
N THR A 157 -0.21 -8.15 -17.08
CA THR A 157 0.32 -9.33 -17.74
C THR A 157 0.77 -9.01 -19.15
N ALA A 158 1.87 -9.65 -19.57
CA ALA A 158 2.28 -9.73 -20.95
C ALA A 158 2.37 -11.19 -21.38
N VAL A 159 1.91 -11.49 -22.58
CA VAL A 159 1.99 -12.81 -23.22
C VAL A 159 2.68 -12.67 -24.57
N ASN A 160 3.70 -13.48 -24.83
CA ASN A 160 4.30 -13.58 -26.15
C ASN A 160 3.78 -14.84 -26.87
N VAL A 161 3.32 -14.66 -28.10
CA VAL A 161 2.92 -15.73 -29.02
C VAL A 161 3.98 -15.82 -30.09
N THR A 162 4.71 -16.94 -30.14
CA THR A 162 5.82 -17.07 -31.08
C THR A 162 5.35 -17.63 -32.42
N ASN A 163 6.08 -17.32 -33.49
CA ASN A 163 5.90 -17.99 -34.78
C ASN A 163 6.80 -19.23 -34.96
N SER A 164 7.50 -19.66 -33.90
CA SER A 164 8.38 -20.83 -33.85
C SER A 164 9.53 -20.83 -34.89
N ASN A 165 9.94 -19.67 -35.42
CA ASN A 165 11.04 -19.56 -36.38
C ASN A 165 12.43 -19.43 -35.74
N ASN A 166 12.53 -19.54 -34.41
CA ASN A 166 13.74 -19.36 -33.60
C ASN A 166 14.38 -17.96 -33.68
N THR A 167 13.62 -16.95 -34.10
CA THR A 167 14.00 -15.53 -34.09
C THR A 167 12.97 -14.73 -33.29
N SER A 168 13.30 -13.49 -32.94
CA SER A 168 12.36 -12.54 -32.32
C SER A 168 11.44 -11.84 -33.34
N SER A 169 11.68 -12.04 -34.64
CA SER A 169 10.95 -11.40 -35.71
C SER A 169 9.65 -12.14 -36.01
N GLY A 170 8.53 -11.39 -35.99
CA GLY A 170 7.19 -11.92 -36.25
C GLY A 170 6.53 -12.62 -35.07
N ASP A 171 7.11 -12.51 -33.88
CA ASP A 171 6.45 -12.82 -32.61
C ASP A 171 5.48 -11.70 -32.25
N ILE A 172 4.37 -12.04 -31.60
CA ILE A 172 3.34 -11.09 -31.19
C ILE A 172 3.31 -11.01 -29.67
N THR A 173 3.54 -9.82 -29.13
CA THR A 173 3.38 -9.52 -27.71
C THR A 173 1.98 -8.98 -27.46
N HIS A 174 1.25 -9.61 -26.54
CA HIS A 174 -0.04 -9.17 -26.02
C HIS A 174 0.16 -8.62 -24.60
N VAL A 175 -0.56 -7.57 -24.25
CA VAL A 175 -0.60 -7.02 -22.89
C VAL A 175 -2.04 -6.84 -22.44
N SER A 176 -2.26 -6.95 -21.13
CA SER A 176 -3.56 -6.69 -20.49
C SER A 176 -3.36 -6.32 -19.03
N SER A 177 -4.35 -5.67 -18.45
CA SER A 177 -4.50 -5.48 -17.01
C SER A 177 -5.85 -5.98 -16.52
N LEU A 178 -5.91 -6.39 -15.26
CA LEU A 178 -7.14 -6.66 -14.52
C LEU A 178 -7.13 -5.84 -13.22
N LEU A 179 -8.11 -4.96 -13.06
CA LEU A 179 -8.34 -4.26 -11.80
C LEU A 179 -8.90 -5.26 -10.77
N VAL A 180 -8.31 -5.25 -9.58
CA VAL A 180 -8.82 -5.97 -8.41
C VAL A 180 -8.98 -4.96 -7.28
N ILE A 181 -10.23 -4.73 -6.88
CA ILE A 181 -10.55 -3.75 -5.83
C ILE A 181 -10.38 -4.40 -4.47
N GLU A 182 -9.95 -3.61 -3.48
CA GLU A 182 -10.01 -4.05 -2.09
C GLU A 182 -11.47 -4.16 -1.67
N ASN A 183 -11.84 -5.26 -0.99
CA ASN A 183 -13.20 -5.35 -0.46
C ASN A 183 -13.36 -4.31 0.66
N PRO A 184 -14.27 -3.33 0.52
CA PRO A 184 -14.44 -2.28 1.53
C PRO A 184 -14.85 -2.85 2.89
N ALA A 185 -15.48 -4.03 2.95
CA ALA A 185 -15.81 -4.68 4.22
C ALA A 185 -14.57 -5.17 5.00
N ASN A 186 -13.41 -5.25 4.33
CA ASN A 186 -12.16 -5.76 4.90
C ASN A 186 -11.04 -4.70 4.95
N ALA A 187 -11.32 -3.48 4.50
CA ALA A 187 -10.43 -2.35 4.73
C ALA A 187 -10.22 -2.22 6.25
N PRO A 188 -9.03 -1.83 6.73
CA PRO A 188 -8.82 -1.58 8.13
C PRO A 188 -9.82 -0.51 8.50
N ALA A 189 -10.38 -0.66 9.69
CA ALA A 189 -11.25 0.35 10.21
C ALA A 189 -10.64 1.74 10.08
N THR A 190 -11.52 2.73 10.09
CA THR A 190 -11.17 4.15 10.24
C THR A 190 -9.96 4.30 11.16
N SER A 191 -8.85 4.89 10.73
CA SER A 191 -7.60 4.88 11.50
C SER A 191 -7.71 5.84 12.68
N ALA A 192 -7.64 5.31 13.90
CA ALA A 192 -7.65 6.10 15.13
C ALA A 192 -6.20 6.43 15.57
N SER A 193 -5.90 7.70 15.84
CA SER A 193 -4.59 8.16 16.30
C SER A 193 -4.64 8.60 17.76
N ASN A 194 -3.54 8.44 18.50
CA ASN A 194 -3.54 8.85 19.92
C ASN A 194 -3.50 10.37 20.08
N ASP A 195 -4.22 10.87 21.07
CA ASP A 195 -4.29 12.29 21.42
C ASP A 195 -3.55 12.61 22.72
N VAL A 196 -3.25 13.90 22.88
CA VAL A 196 -2.70 14.44 24.12
C VAL A 196 -3.44 15.71 24.52
N ALA A 197 -3.68 15.88 25.81
CA ALA A 197 -4.27 17.10 26.35
C ALA A 197 -3.65 17.49 27.70
N THR A 198 -3.75 18.76 28.04
CA THR A 198 -3.35 19.29 29.35
C THR A 198 -4.48 20.14 29.92
N VAL A 199 -4.73 20.00 31.22
CA VAL A 199 -5.73 20.78 31.94
C VAL A 199 -5.21 21.11 33.34
N VAL A 200 -5.71 22.19 33.93
CA VAL A 200 -5.45 22.51 35.34
C VAL A 200 -6.41 21.73 36.24
N GLU A 201 -5.95 21.35 37.42
CA GLU A 201 -6.75 20.77 38.51
C GLU A 201 -8.05 21.57 38.71
N ASN A 202 -9.17 20.87 38.88
CA ASN A 202 -10.52 21.45 38.99
C ASN A 202 -11.00 22.22 37.73
N GLY A 203 -10.26 22.17 36.62
CA GLY A 203 -10.64 22.70 35.32
C GLY A 203 -11.42 21.67 34.47
N ASN A 204 -11.43 21.90 33.16
CA ASN A 204 -11.93 20.95 32.15
C ASN A 204 -11.29 21.23 30.79
N VAL A 205 -11.34 20.27 29.88
CA VAL A 205 -10.82 20.40 28.51
C VAL A 205 -11.73 19.69 27.52
N ILE A 206 -11.91 20.28 26.34
CA ILE A 206 -12.57 19.66 25.19
C ILE A 206 -11.46 19.30 24.19
N ILE A 207 -11.43 18.05 23.78
CA ILE A 207 -10.40 17.45 22.94
C ILE A 207 -11.10 17.01 21.66
N ASP A 208 -10.73 17.60 20.53
CA ASP A 208 -11.18 17.14 19.21
C ASP A 208 -10.35 15.90 18.85
N VAL A 209 -10.86 14.72 19.19
CA VAL A 209 -10.13 13.46 18.99
C VAL A 209 -10.16 13.01 17.54
N GLN A 210 -11.01 13.60 16.69
CA GLN A 210 -11.06 13.27 15.27
C GLN A 210 -10.09 14.12 14.42
N ASP A 211 -9.37 15.07 15.01
CA ASP A 211 -8.50 16.01 14.27
C ASP A 211 -7.37 15.31 13.50
N ASN A 212 -6.98 14.12 13.97
CA ASN A 212 -5.89 13.30 13.47
C ASN A 212 -6.34 11.88 13.07
N ASP A 213 -7.67 11.68 13.01
CA ASP A 213 -8.31 10.43 12.64
C ASP A 213 -8.73 10.44 11.16
N VAL A 214 -8.77 9.26 10.53
CA VAL A 214 -9.07 9.14 9.10
C VAL A 214 -10.16 8.12 8.82
N SER A 215 -11.19 8.54 8.07
CA SER A 215 -12.17 7.62 7.49
C SER A 215 -11.66 7.02 6.18
N ASN A 216 -11.34 5.72 6.20
CA ASN A 216 -10.89 4.99 5.01
C ASN A 216 -12.03 4.72 4.01
N THR A 217 -13.30 4.92 4.40
CA THR A 217 -14.47 4.76 3.53
C THR A 217 -15.00 6.09 2.99
N GLY A 218 -14.45 7.23 3.45
CA GLY A 218 -14.95 8.58 3.13
C GLY A 218 -16.28 8.93 3.80
N ASN A 219 -16.85 8.03 4.60
CA ASN A 219 -18.04 8.30 5.40
C ASN A 219 -17.67 9.10 6.66
N PRO A 220 -18.58 9.93 7.21
CA PRO A 220 -18.36 10.61 8.48
C PRO A 220 -18.05 9.64 9.62
N LEU A 221 -17.15 10.03 10.50
CA LEU A 221 -16.77 9.29 11.70
C LEU A 221 -17.72 9.59 12.87
N THR A 222 -17.84 8.62 13.77
CA THR A 222 -18.51 8.79 15.06
C THR A 222 -17.63 8.27 16.19
N THR A 223 -17.50 9.06 17.25
CA THR A 223 -16.68 8.77 18.43
C THR A 223 -17.53 8.14 19.54
N ALA A 224 -16.99 7.12 20.21
CA ALA A 224 -17.54 6.56 21.44
C ALA A 224 -16.44 6.32 22.47
N ILE A 225 -16.75 6.52 23.76
CA ILE A 225 -15.83 6.18 24.85
C ILE A 225 -15.92 4.68 25.13
N VAL A 226 -14.79 3.98 25.00
CA VAL A 226 -14.65 2.55 25.30
C VAL A 226 -14.28 2.34 26.77
N THR A 227 -13.41 3.19 27.32
CA THR A 227 -13.00 3.13 28.72
C THR A 227 -12.89 4.54 29.29
N GLN A 228 -13.59 4.76 30.39
CA GLN A 228 -13.57 6.01 31.15
C GLN A 228 -12.20 6.22 31.82
N PRO A 229 -11.80 7.49 32.06
CA PRO A 229 -10.62 7.81 32.85
C PRO A 229 -10.75 7.33 34.30
N LEU A 230 -9.61 7.09 34.96
CA LEU A 230 -9.59 6.59 36.34
C LEU A 230 -9.78 7.71 37.36
N ASN A 231 -9.30 8.92 37.05
CA ASN A 231 -9.23 10.04 38.00
C ASN A 231 -10.06 11.24 37.55
N GLY A 232 -11.11 11.00 36.76
CA GLY A 232 -12.02 12.02 36.27
C GLY A 232 -13.25 11.41 35.61
N PHE A 233 -13.95 12.20 34.81
CA PHE A 233 -15.07 11.75 34.01
C PHE A 233 -15.01 12.36 32.61
N ALA A 234 -15.45 11.59 31.61
CA ALA A 234 -15.46 12.02 30.22
C ALA A 234 -16.79 11.73 29.53
N ILE A 235 -17.19 12.63 28.64
CA ILE A 235 -18.34 12.46 27.75
C ILE A 235 -17.96 12.80 26.31
N VAL A 236 -18.62 12.13 25.36
CA VAL A 236 -18.53 12.52 23.95
C VAL A 236 -19.46 13.70 23.69
N LEU A 237 -18.97 14.69 22.96
CA LEU A 237 -19.74 15.83 22.46
C LEU A 237 -19.86 15.71 20.94
N ASN A 238 -21.07 15.93 20.41
CA ASN A 238 -21.40 15.97 18.97
C ASN A 238 -20.96 14.75 18.14
N GLY A 239 -20.43 13.70 18.76
CA GLY A 239 -19.89 12.53 18.07
C GLY A 239 -18.46 12.72 17.55
N ASP A 240 -17.78 13.82 17.83
CA ASP A 240 -16.42 14.12 17.35
C ASP A 240 -15.40 14.36 18.47
N SER A 241 -15.82 15.01 19.55
CA SER A 241 -14.93 15.50 20.60
C SER A 241 -15.19 14.82 21.94
N ILE A 242 -14.19 14.82 22.82
CA ILE A 242 -14.31 14.35 24.21
C ILE A 242 -14.16 15.52 25.16
N HIS A 243 -15.15 15.71 26.04
CA HIS A 243 -15.08 16.63 27.16
C HIS A 243 -14.64 15.88 28.41
N TYR A 244 -13.52 16.30 28.99
CA TYR A 244 -12.93 15.71 30.19
C TYR A 244 -12.94 16.70 31.36
N VAL A 245 -13.34 16.18 32.53
CA VAL A 245 -13.29 16.88 33.81
C VAL A 245 -12.50 16.03 34.82
N PRO A 246 -11.35 16.49 35.34
CA PRO A 246 -10.64 15.82 36.41
C PRO A 246 -11.50 15.70 37.68
N GLY A 247 -11.26 14.66 38.47
CA GLY A 247 -11.78 14.58 39.83
C GLY A 247 -11.28 15.76 40.68
N ALA A 248 -12.09 16.20 41.64
CA ALA A 248 -11.72 17.31 42.51
C ALA A 248 -10.41 17.01 43.24
N GLY A 249 -9.45 17.95 43.21
CA GLY A 249 -8.14 17.76 43.83
C GLY A 249 -7.13 16.95 43.04
N PHE A 250 -7.53 16.33 41.91
CA PHE A 250 -6.63 15.43 41.17
C PHE A 250 -5.60 16.21 40.35
N SER A 251 -4.33 15.83 40.49
CA SER A 251 -3.25 16.19 39.58
C SER A 251 -2.44 14.94 39.26
N GLY A 252 -1.93 14.84 38.03
CA GLY A 252 -1.28 13.64 37.52
C GLY A 252 -1.71 13.29 36.10
N SER A 253 -1.45 12.06 35.68
CA SER A 253 -1.84 11.56 34.36
C SER A 253 -3.15 10.79 34.43
N ASP A 254 -3.98 10.95 33.40
CA ASP A 254 -5.19 10.17 33.19
C ASP A 254 -5.24 9.65 31.74
N THR A 255 -6.07 8.65 31.46
CA THR A 255 -6.16 8.07 30.12
C THR A 255 -7.59 7.68 29.79
N ILE A 256 -8.02 8.00 28.57
CA ILE A 256 -9.31 7.59 28.00
C ILE A 256 -9.01 6.67 26.82
N VAL A 257 -9.75 5.57 26.70
CA VAL A 257 -9.78 4.76 25.47
C VAL A 257 -11.05 5.12 24.71
N TYR A 258 -10.92 5.54 23.47
CA TYR A 258 -12.06 5.82 22.59
C TYR A 258 -12.02 4.95 21.36
N SER A 259 -13.17 4.83 20.71
CA SER A 259 -13.30 4.23 19.38
C SER A 259 -13.89 5.24 18.42
N ILE A 260 -13.43 5.21 17.18
CA ILE A 260 -14.12 5.82 16.04
C ILE A 260 -14.69 4.72 15.17
N CYS A 261 -15.87 4.98 14.61
CA CYS A 261 -16.50 4.10 13.63
C CYS A 261 -16.92 4.92 12.41
N ASP A 262 -16.82 4.33 11.21
CA ASP A 262 -17.52 4.89 10.07
C ASP A 262 -19.04 4.64 10.18
N ASN A 263 -19.83 5.54 9.59
CA ASN A 263 -21.28 5.37 9.50
C ASN A 263 -21.71 4.38 8.39
N ALA A 264 -20.86 3.41 8.02
CA ALA A 264 -21.17 2.39 7.04
C ALA A 264 -22.02 1.25 7.64
N THR A 265 -22.47 0.31 6.81
CA THR A 265 -23.15 -0.91 7.28
C THR A 265 -22.58 -2.13 6.53
N PRO A 266 -21.81 -3.00 7.20
CA PRO A 266 -21.40 -2.92 8.62
C PRO A 266 -20.46 -1.73 8.89
N ALA A 267 -20.50 -1.21 10.11
CA ALA A 267 -19.57 -0.16 10.56
C ALA A 267 -18.18 -0.76 10.82
N LEU A 268 -17.14 -0.05 10.42
CA LEU A 268 -15.75 -0.39 10.68
C LEU A 268 -15.21 0.57 11.74
N CYS A 269 -14.64 0.03 12.83
CA CYS A 269 -14.20 0.80 13.98
C CYS A 269 -12.76 0.51 14.41
N ASP A 270 -12.04 1.53 14.85
CA ASP A 270 -10.69 1.44 15.44
C ASP A 270 -10.66 2.16 16.79
N THR A 271 -9.61 1.94 17.58
CA THR A 271 -9.47 2.49 18.93
C THR A 271 -8.15 3.20 19.15
N ALA A 272 -8.18 4.31 19.89
CA ALA A 272 -6.99 5.04 20.30
C ALA A 272 -7.10 5.55 21.76
N LEU A 273 -6.00 6.13 22.23
CA LEU A 273 -5.84 6.66 23.58
C LEU A 273 -5.79 8.19 23.57
N VAL A 274 -6.46 8.79 24.54
CA VAL A 274 -6.21 10.18 24.94
C VAL A 274 -5.36 10.17 26.21
N LEU A 275 -4.15 10.71 26.17
CA LEU A 275 -3.30 10.92 27.34
C LEU A 275 -3.49 12.32 27.89
N ILE A 276 -3.95 12.43 29.14
CA ILE A 276 -4.28 13.72 29.74
C ILE A 276 -3.33 14.01 30.90
N THR A 277 -2.71 15.19 30.88
CA THR A 277 -1.90 15.70 31.99
C THR A 277 -2.70 16.75 32.77
N VAL A 278 -3.00 16.45 34.04
CA VAL A 278 -3.66 17.38 34.96
C VAL A 278 -2.60 18.05 35.84
N THR A 279 -2.41 19.35 35.63
CA THR A 279 -1.45 20.18 36.36
C THR A 279 -2.05 20.69 37.67
N PRO A 280 -1.30 20.72 38.79
CA PRO A 280 -1.80 21.25 40.05
C PRO A 280 -2.31 22.69 39.91
N ALA A 281 -3.37 23.05 40.63
CA ALA A 281 -3.79 24.44 40.71
C ALA A 281 -2.70 25.27 41.39
N VAL A 282 -2.43 26.47 40.88
CA VAL A 282 -1.57 27.43 41.59
C VAL A 282 -2.32 27.83 42.86
N GLY A 283 -1.84 27.36 44.01
CA GLY A 283 -2.35 27.80 45.30
C GLY A 283 -2.16 29.30 45.42
N ILE A 284 -3.24 30.07 45.33
CA ILE A 284 -3.23 31.44 45.83
C ILE A 284 -3.13 31.27 47.34
N VAL A 285 -1.91 31.36 47.86
CA VAL A 285 -1.70 31.68 49.27
C VAL A 285 -2.36 33.03 49.47
N HIS A 286 -3.56 33.02 50.04
CA HIS A 286 -4.04 34.18 50.76
C HIS A 286 -3.01 34.39 51.86
N SER A 287 -2.12 35.37 51.70
CA SER A 287 -1.28 35.76 52.80
C SER A 287 -2.22 36.32 53.86
N ASP A 288 -2.52 35.52 54.87
CA ASP A 288 -3.10 36.00 56.12
C ASP A 288 -2.06 36.86 56.86
N GLU A 289 -1.46 37.86 56.19
CA GLU A 289 -0.93 38.98 56.92
C GLU A 289 -2.14 39.61 57.64
N PRO A 290 -2.14 39.69 58.98
CA PRO A 290 -3.19 40.39 59.67
C PRO A 290 -3.19 41.82 59.14
N VAL A 291 -4.29 42.24 58.53
CA VAL A 291 -4.51 43.62 58.11
C VAL A 291 -4.20 44.50 59.31
N LYS A 292 -3.07 45.22 59.28
CA LYS A 292 -2.75 46.23 60.28
C LYS A 292 -3.72 47.39 60.05
N ILE A 293 -4.86 47.35 60.72
CA ILE A 293 -5.78 48.48 60.77
C ILE A 293 -5.05 49.59 61.51
N LYS A 294 -4.52 50.55 60.75
CA LYS A 294 -4.00 51.79 61.29
C LYS A 294 -5.21 52.62 61.70
N THR A 295 -5.56 52.57 62.98
CA THR A 295 -6.58 53.45 63.54
C THR A 295 -6.04 54.89 63.51
N TYR A 296 -6.64 55.72 62.67
CA TYR A 296 -6.43 57.16 62.72
C TYR A 296 -7.36 57.74 63.79
N PRO A 297 -6.88 58.63 64.68
CA PRO A 297 -7.76 59.32 65.62
C PRO A 297 -8.80 60.13 64.85
N ASN A 298 -10.06 59.91 65.20
CA ASN A 298 -11.24 60.56 64.65
C ASN A 298 -11.14 62.09 64.77
N PRO A 299 -11.02 62.86 63.67
CA PRO A 299 -11.36 64.28 63.73
C PRO A 299 -12.89 64.36 63.79
N ALA A 300 -13.41 64.88 64.90
CA ALA A 300 -14.83 65.04 65.12
C ALA A 300 -15.49 65.98 64.09
N SER A 301 -15.80 65.48 62.89
CA SER A 301 -16.72 66.06 61.90
C SER A 301 -16.70 65.24 60.61
N CYS A 302 -17.89 64.78 60.19
CA CYS A 302 -18.23 64.02 58.96
C CYS A 302 -17.89 62.51 59.05
N GLY A 303 -18.80 61.55 58.88
CA GLY A 303 -20.09 61.55 58.21
C GLY A 303 -20.10 60.50 57.09
N LEU A 304 -20.59 59.30 57.40
CA LEU A 304 -21.33 58.39 56.51
C LEU A 304 -20.60 57.59 55.38
N ILE A 305 -20.57 56.26 55.62
CA ILE A 305 -20.86 55.10 54.74
C ILE A 305 -19.96 54.76 53.52
N ILE A 306 -19.73 53.45 53.45
CA ILE A 306 -18.93 52.59 52.56
C ILE A 306 -19.49 52.50 51.13
N VAL A 307 -18.56 52.50 50.15
CA VAL A 307 -18.54 51.71 48.89
C VAL A 307 -17.09 51.83 48.36
N ASN A 308 -16.34 50.80 47.96
CA ASN A 308 -16.60 49.42 47.54
C ASN A 308 -15.76 48.42 48.34
#